data_AF-A0A847LGX7-F1
#
_entry.id   AF-A0A847LGX7-F1
#
_cell.length_a   1.000
_cell.length_b   1.000
_cell.length_c   1.000
_cell.angle_alpha   90.00
_cell.angle_beta   90.00
_cell.angle_gamma   90.00
#
_symmetry.space_group_name_H-M   'P 1'
#
loop_
_entity.id
_entity.type
_entity.pdbx_description
1 polymer ?
#
loop_
_entity_poly.entity_id
_entity_poly.type
_entity_poly.pdbx_seq_one_letter_code
_entity_poly.pdbx_strand_id
1 'polypeptide(L)'
;MRSSKLGISTSASVEAISRFGLWLLVRDQEFFLDFEEFPYFRNQTIGAVQNVQVLHGDHLYWPELDIDLELDNLVNPEKYPLKSKVPPPEG
;
A
#
# COMPACT_ATOMS: atom_id res chain seq x y z
N MET A 1 -5.92 33.30 3.49
CA MET A 1 -4.56 32.74 3.31
C MET A 1 -4.59 31.82 2.11
N ARG A 2 -3.86 32.15 1.05
CA ARG A 2 -3.73 31.32 -0.15
C ARG A 2 -2.58 30.34 0.08
N SER A 3 -2.89 29.11 0.44
CA SER A 3 -1.95 27.99 0.29
C SER A 3 -2.20 27.38 -1.07
N SER A 4 -1.56 27.95 -2.09
CA SER A 4 -1.56 27.41 -3.44
C SER A 4 -0.28 26.60 -3.64
N LYS A 5 -0.06 25.58 -2.81
CA LYS A 5 0.74 24.44 -3.28
C LYS A 5 -0.15 23.81 -4.35
N LEU A 6 0.33 23.73 -5.59
CA LEU A 6 -0.26 22.86 -6.60
C LEU A 6 -0.19 21.44 -6.02
N GLY A 7 -1.21 21.08 -5.24
CA GLY A 7 -1.41 19.72 -4.78
C GLY A 7 -1.80 18.96 -6.02
N ILE A 8 -0.83 18.32 -6.67
CA ILE A 8 -1.14 17.17 -7.50
C ILE A 8 -1.93 16.27 -6.55
N SER A 9 -3.24 16.17 -6.76
CA SER A 9 -4.08 15.31 -5.97
C SER A 9 -3.48 13.92 -6.12
N THR A 10 -2.78 13.42 -5.11
CA THR A 10 -2.26 12.06 -5.14
C THR A 10 -3.48 11.15 -5.26
N SER A 11 -3.68 10.58 -6.42
CA SER A 11 -4.68 9.53 -6.64
C SER A 11 -4.01 8.18 -6.51
N ALA A 12 -4.73 7.24 -5.91
CA ALA A 12 -4.36 5.84 -5.89
C ALA A 12 -5.53 5.02 -6.44
N SER A 13 -5.23 4.00 -7.23
CA SER A 13 -6.22 3.04 -7.75
C SER A 13 -5.64 1.64 -7.78
N VAL A 14 -6.50 0.63 -7.61
CA VAL A 14 -6.12 -0.77 -7.84
C VAL A 14 -6.48 -1.14 -9.27
N GLU A 15 -5.46 -1.35 -10.11
CA GLU A 15 -5.62 -1.59 -11.55
C GLU A 15 -5.91 -3.06 -11.86
N ALA A 16 -5.32 -3.98 -11.09
CA ALA A 16 -5.51 -5.41 -11.28
C ALA A 16 -5.34 -6.18 -9.98
N ILE A 17 -6.06 -7.29 -9.87
CA ILE A 17 -5.95 -8.25 -8.78
C ILE A 17 -5.70 -9.62 -9.39
N SER A 18 -4.68 -10.31 -8.89
CA SER A 18 -4.30 -11.65 -9.33
C SER A 18 -4.34 -12.62 -8.15
N ARG A 19 -4.04 -13.90 -8.40
CA ARG A 19 -3.89 -14.90 -7.33
C ARG A 19 -2.66 -14.68 -6.44
N PHE A 20 -1.69 -13.86 -6.88
CA PHE A 20 -0.42 -13.64 -6.21
C PHE A 20 -0.37 -12.32 -5.47
N GLY A 21 -1.17 -11.34 -5.88
CA GLY A 21 -1.07 -9.98 -5.38
C GLY A 21 -1.98 -9.02 -6.14
N LEU A 22 -1.87 -7.74 -5.82
CA LEU A 22 -2.57 -6.66 -6.51
C LEU A 22 -1.61 -5.63 -7.09
N TRP A 23 -2.04 -4.96 -8.15
CA TRP A 23 -1.36 -3.84 -8.76
C TRP A 23 -2.02 -2.55 -8.31
N LEU A 24 -1.22 -1.67 -7.72
CA LEU A 24 -1.62 -0.36 -7.27
C LEU A 24 -0.96 0.69 -8.16
N LEU A 25 -1.73 1.64 -8.68
CA LEU A 25 -1.23 2.80 -9.40
C LEU A 25 -1.30 4.01 -8.47
N VAL A 26 -0.16 4.64 -8.20
CA VAL A 26 -0.06 5.87 -7.40
C VAL A 26 0.86 6.86 -8.11
N ARG A 27 0.38 8.07 -8.40
CA ARG A 27 1.16 9.11 -9.12
C ARG A 27 1.79 8.60 -10.43
N ASP A 28 1.02 7.88 -11.23
CA ASP A 28 1.46 7.27 -12.50
C ASP A 28 2.57 6.20 -12.35
N GLN A 29 2.80 5.70 -11.14
CA GLN A 29 3.72 4.62 -10.85
C GLN A 29 2.98 3.38 -10.36
N GLU A 30 3.31 2.24 -10.95
CA GLU A 30 2.75 0.94 -10.60
C GLU A 30 3.57 0.28 -9.49
N PHE A 31 2.86 -0.24 -8.49
CA PHE A 31 3.41 -1.01 -7.38
C PHE A 31 2.71 -2.35 -7.31
N PHE A 32 3.48 -3.43 -7.25
CA PHE A 32 2.94 -4.76 -7.01
C PHE A 32 2.99 -5.08 -5.52
N LEU A 33 1.82 -5.32 -4.92
CA LEU A 33 1.71 -5.78 -3.54
C LEU A 33 1.51 -7.29 -3.54
N ASP A 34 2.56 -8.03 -3.18
CA ASP A 34 2.55 -9.49 -3.11
C ASP A 34 1.75 -9.96 -1.88
N PHE A 35 0.86 -10.95 -2.03
CA PHE A 35 0.08 -11.50 -0.91
C PHE A 35 0.89 -12.37 0.05
N GLU A 36 2.17 -12.65 -0.22
CA GLU A 36 3.11 -13.20 0.75
C GLU A 36 3.59 -12.12 1.73
N GLU A 37 3.80 -10.89 1.27
CA GLU A 37 4.21 -9.75 2.10
C GLU A 37 3.03 -8.97 2.68
N PHE A 38 1.92 -8.91 1.93
CA PHE A 38 0.69 -8.19 2.26
C PHE A 38 -0.50 -9.18 2.36
N PRO A 39 -0.45 -10.19 3.25
CA PRO A 39 -1.44 -11.27 3.30
C PRO A 39 -2.85 -10.80 3.69
N TYR A 40 -2.98 -9.61 4.26
CA TYR A 40 -4.25 -9.01 4.69
C TYR A 40 -5.20 -8.68 3.53
N PHE A 41 -4.69 -8.50 2.31
CA PHE A 41 -5.52 -8.35 1.11
C PHE A 41 -6.05 -9.70 0.57
N ARG A 42 -5.50 -10.82 1.04
CA ARG A 42 -5.92 -12.16 0.59
C ARG A 42 -7.35 -12.43 1.06
N ASN A 43 -8.17 -12.98 0.17
CA ASN A 43 -9.57 -13.35 0.43
C ASN A 43 -10.52 -12.19 0.80
N GLN A 44 -10.12 -10.95 0.55
CA GLN A 44 -10.98 -9.79 0.72
C GLN A 44 -11.93 -9.61 -0.47
N THR A 45 -13.03 -8.89 -0.25
CA THR A 45 -13.94 -8.57 -1.35
C THR A 45 -13.28 -7.59 -2.33
N ILE A 46 -13.59 -7.72 -3.62
CA ILE A 46 -13.06 -6.83 -4.65
C ILE A 46 -13.40 -5.37 -4.33
N GLY A 47 -14.62 -5.09 -3.86
CA GLY A 47 -15.05 -3.73 -3.48
C GLY A 47 -14.17 -3.15 -2.39
N ALA A 48 -13.93 -3.91 -1.32
CA ALA A 48 -13.09 -3.45 -0.21
C ALA A 48 -11.64 -3.22 -0.63
N VAL A 49 -11.07 -4.08 -1.50
CA VAL A 49 -9.70 -3.91 -2.03
C VAL A 49 -9.61 -2.73 -3.00
N GLN A 50 -10.65 -2.45 -3.79
CA GLN A 50 -10.66 -1.32 -4.70
C GLN A 50 -10.88 0.03 -4.00
N ASN A 51 -11.42 0.03 -2.78
CA ASN A 51 -11.68 1.24 -1.98
C ASN A 51 -10.42 1.76 -1.28
N VAL A 52 -9.37 2.02 -2.07
CA VAL A 52 -8.15 2.69 -1.60
C VAL A 52 -8.39 4.19 -1.51
N GLN A 53 -7.96 4.79 -0.40
CA GLN A 53 -8.02 6.23 -0.16
C GLN A 53 -6.63 6.77 0.10
N VAL A 54 -6.36 7.99 -0.38
CA VAL A 54 -5.10 8.67 -0.08
C VAL A 54 -5.31 9.69 1.03
N LEU A 55 -4.65 9.46 2.16
CA LEU A 55 -4.61 10.34 3.32
C LEU A 55 -3.32 11.18 3.29
N HIS A 56 -3.45 12.48 3.60
CA HIS A 56 -2.33 13.42 3.75
C HIS A 56 -1.33 13.50 2.57
N GLY A 57 -1.69 12.96 1.41
CA GLY A 57 -0.90 13.00 0.17
C GLY A 57 0.03 11.81 -0.05
N ASP A 58 0.39 11.05 0.99
CA ASP A 58 1.40 9.97 0.92
C ASP A 58 1.03 8.69 1.70
N HIS A 59 -0.11 8.68 2.42
CA HIS A 59 -0.60 7.48 3.10
C HIS A 59 -1.77 6.86 2.32
N LEU A 60 -1.71 5.56 2.12
CA LEU A 60 -2.78 4.78 1.50
C LEU A 60 -3.58 4.11 2.61
N TYR A 61 -4.90 4.15 2.51
CA TYR A 61 -5.79 3.58 3.51
C TYR A 61 -6.94 2.84 2.86
N TRP A 62 -7.24 1.64 3.34
CA TRP A 62 -8.39 0.84 2.96
C TRP A 62 -9.35 0.78 4.15
N PRO A 63 -10.39 1.63 4.19
CA PRO A 63 -11.25 1.77 5.38
C PRO A 63 -12.02 0.50 5.73
N GLU A 64 -12.45 -0.26 4.73
CA GLU A 64 -13.21 -1.49 4.94
C GLU A 64 -12.34 -2.63 5.48
N LEU A 65 -11.04 -2.56 5.22
CA LEU A 65 -10.07 -3.57 5.62
C LEU A 65 -9.29 -3.18 6.88
N ASP A 66 -9.39 -1.91 7.29
CA ASP A 66 -8.57 -1.28 8.31
C ASP A 66 -7.07 -1.47 8.08
N ILE A 67 -6.64 -1.30 6.83
CA ILE A 67 -5.24 -1.43 6.40
C ILE A 67 -4.72 -0.05 6.00
N ASP A 68 -3.59 0.34 6.56
CA ASP A 68 -2.80 1.50 6.13
C ASP A 68 -1.45 1.08 5.55
N LEU A 69 -1.02 1.78 4.49
CA LEU A 69 0.31 1.63 3.89
C LEU A 69 0.91 3.00 3.64
N GLU A 70 2.18 3.18 3.99
CA GLU A 70 2.92 4.39 3.65
C GLU A 70 3.58 4.25 2.28
N LEU A 71 3.38 5.23 1.40
CA LEU A 71 3.93 5.18 0.04
C LEU A 71 5.46 5.12 0.05
N ASP A 72 6.12 5.74 1.03
CA ASP A 72 7.60 5.68 1.15
C ASP A 72 8.09 4.24 1.37
N ASN A 73 7.30 3.39 2.04
CA ASN A 73 7.65 1.97 2.22
C ASN A 73 7.60 1.20 0.89
N LEU A 74 6.70 1.58 -0.01
CA LEU A 74 6.59 0.95 -1.34
C LEU A 74 7.71 1.44 -2.28
N VAL A 75 8.10 2.70 -2.16
CA VAL A 75 9.15 3.32 -3.01
C VAL A 75 10.55 2.93 -2.53
N ASN A 76 10.78 2.84 -1.22
CA ASN A 76 12.09 2.57 -0.61
C ASN A 76 12.00 1.42 0.41
N PRO A 77 11.65 0.19 -0.01
CA PRO A 77 11.47 -0.94 0.91
C PRO A 77 12.75 -1.26 1.72
N GLU A 78 13.94 -0.94 1.21
CA GLU A 78 15.20 -1.14 1.93
C GLU A 78 15.36 -0.26 3.18
N LYS A 79 14.65 0.88 3.27
CA LYS A 79 14.66 1.75 4.47
C LYS A 79 13.83 1.16 5.61
N TYR A 80 12.87 0.30 5.28
CA TYR A 80 11.91 -0.27 6.21
C TYR A 80 11.93 -1.80 6.10
N PRO A 81 13.01 -2.46 6.55
CA PRO A 81 13.05 -3.91 6.56
C PRO A 81 11.99 -4.43 7.54
N LEU A 82 10.81 -4.78 7.02
CA LEU A 82 9.69 -5.40 7.76
C LEU A 82 9.99 -6.81 8.29
N LYS A 83 11.27 -7.19 8.35
CA LYS A 83 11.72 -8.45 8.94
C LYS A 83 12.04 -8.21 10.39
N SER A 84 11.09 -8.49 11.28
CA SER A 84 11.45 -8.98 12.61
C SER A 84 12.27 -10.25 12.39
N LYS A 85 13.61 -10.12 12.37
CA LYS A 85 14.49 -11.27 12.54
C LYS A 85 14.18 -11.80 13.92
N VAL A 86 13.28 -12.77 14.03
CA VAL A 86 13.33 -13.69 15.17
C VAL A 86 14.67 -14.39 14.98
N PRO A 87 15.68 -14.14 15.83
CA PRO A 87 16.90 -14.93 15.73
C PRO A 87 16.49 -16.40 15.93
N PRO A 88 17.05 -17.34 15.15
CA PRO A 88 16.80 -18.75 15.39
C PRO A 88 17.12 -19.06 16.87
N PRO A 89 16.37 -19.96 17.54
CA PRO A 89 16.67 -20.30 18.92
C PRO A 89 18.13 -20.75 18.99
N GLU A 90 18.93 -20.05 19.80
CA GLU A 90 20.28 -20.50 20.14
C GLU A 90 20.16 -21.89 20.77
N GLY A 91 20.84 -22.85 20.15
CA GLY A 91 20.84 -24.25 20.57
C GLY A 91 21.52 -24.49 21.90
#